data_AF-A0A950W7V5-F1
#
_entry.id   AF-A0A950W7V5-F1
#
_cell.length_a   1.000
_cell.length_b   1.000
_cell.length_c   1.000
_cell.angle_alpha   90.00
_cell.angle_beta   90.00
_cell.angle_gamma   90.00
#
_symmetry.space_group_name_H-M   'P 1'
#
loop_
_entity.id
_entity.type
_entity.pdbx_description
1 polymer ?
#
loop_
_entity_poly.entity_id
_entity_poly.type
_entity_poly.pdbx_seq_one_letter_code
_entity_poly.pdbx_strand_id
1 'polypeptide(L)'
;MKYRFFLLSLIVLALTGCGMAQQQQIAAARQQHADEMKQAKAEAKAAMLECKNKRLTGELATHVASVQCSNPRIIDAYERAGYPYMDLIRLMTAKRLEVAEKQDRGQLTEGQAELEVAEAASRITGEQRSRNLEAADMHLRYSHEAARRAEVNRQEGLQMMQSGLDMMSRAQSTGNRVICNNNSMASGTMPNPVICQNF
;
A
#
# COMPACT_ATOMS: atom_id res chain seq x y z
N MET A 1 -5.42 46.74 11.96
CA MET A 1 -4.48 45.88 11.22
C MET A 1 -3.98 44.65 11.98
N LYS A 2 -3.93 44.62 13.32
CA LYS A 2 -3.34 43.50 14.10
C LYS A 2 -4.09 42.14 14.00
N TYR A 3 -5.41 42.13 13.80
CA TYR A 3 -6.21 40.89 13.72
C TYR A 3 -6.08 40.12 12.40
N ARG A 4 -5.65 40.77 11.31
CA ARG A 4 -5.51 40.12 9.99
C ARG A 4 -4.36 39.11 9.94
N PHE A 5 -3.26 39.37 10.66
CA PHE A 5 -2.15 38.42 10.77
C PHE A 5 -2.51 37.19 11.63
N PHE A 6 -3.28 37.39 12.70
CA PHE A 6 -3.71 36.29 13.57
C PHE A 6 -4.67 35.32 12.86
N LEU A 7 -5.55 35.84 11.99
CA LEU A 7 -6.50 35.00 11.24
C LEU A 7 -5.82 34.17 10.14
N LEU A 8 -4.79 34.71 9.47
CA LEU A 8 -4.03 33.99 8.45
C LEU A 8 -3.18 32.85 9.04
N SER A 9 -2.60 33.02 10.23
CA SER A 9 -1.85 31.94 10.90
C SER A 9 -2.75 30.78 11.35
N LEU A 10 -4.00 31.05 11.74
CA LEU A 10 -4.96 30.02 12.16
C LEU A 10 -5.42 29.11 11.01
N ILE A 11 -5.53 29.65 9.79
CA ILE A 11 -5.92 28.87 8.59
C ILE A 11 -4.78 27.94 8.15
N VAL A 12 -3.52 28.37 8.24
CA VAL A 12 -2.36 27.55 7.86
C VAL A 12 -2.17 26.37 8.82
N LEU A 13 -2.50 26.53 10.11
CA LEU A 13 -2.44 25.45 11.10
C LEU A 13 -3.54 24.38 10.93
N ALA A 14 -4.68 24.72 10.31
CA ALA A 14 -5.76 23.77 10.10
C ALA A 14 -5.51 22.78 8.94
N LEU A 15 -4.71 23.18 7.92
CA LEU A 15 -4.48 22.37 6.72
C LEU A 15 -3.40 21.29 6.88
N THR A 16 -2.55 21.35 7.91
CA THR A 16 -1.52 20.33 8.18
C THR A 16 -2.03 19.14 9.00
N GLY A 17 -3.24 19.22 9.58
CA GLY A 17 -3.78 18.20 10.50
C GLY A 17 -4.35 16.93 9.85
N CYS A 18 -4.78 16.98 8.57
CA CYS A 18 -5.48 15.85 7.94
C CYS A 18 -4.57 14.64 7.67
N GLY A 19 -3.27 14.85 7.41
CA GLY A 19 -2.33 13.76 7.12
C GLY A 19 -2.04 12.86 8.32
N MET A 20 -1.92 13.45 9.52
CA MET A 20 -1.59 12.68 10.74
C MET A 20 -2.74 11.77 11.18
N ALA A 21 -3.99 12.24 11.07
CA ALA A 21 -5.17 11.46 11.43
C ALA A 21 -5.30 10.20 10.55
N GLN A 22 -5.09 10.33 9.24
CA GLN A 22 -5.14 9.20 8.31
C GLN A 22 -4.01 8.18 8.58
N GLN A 23 -2.79 8.67 8.83
CA GLN A 23 -1.67 7.80 9.13
C GLN A 23 -1.86 7.01 10.43
N GLN A 24 -2.45 7.64 11.44
CA GLN A 24 -2.79 6.98 12.71
C GLN A 24 -3.84 5.88 12.51
N GLN A 25 -4.86 6.11 11.69
CA GLN A 25 -5.87 5.09 11.37
C GLN A 25 -5.27 3.88 10.65
N ILE A 26 -4.39 4.10 9.66
CA ILE A 26 -3.71 3.01 8.95
C ILE A 26 -2.81 2.21 9.89
N ALA A 27 -2.07 2.89 10.79
CA ALA A 27 -1.24 2.22 11.78
C ALA A 27 -2.09 1.39 12.76
N ALA A 28 -3.21 1.94 13.24
CA ALA A 28 -4.14 1.23 14.12
C ALA A 28 -4.75 -0.01 13.45
N ALA A 29 -5.19 0.11 12.19
CA ALA A 29 -5.73 -1.03 11.43
C ALA A 29 -4.68 -2.13 11.21
N ARG A 30 -3.42 -1.76 10.90
CA ARG A 30 -2.32 -2.74 10.79
C ARG A 30 -2.03 -3.45 12.09
N GLN A 31 -2.06 -2.72 13.21
CA GLN A 31 -1.84 -3.29 14.53
C GLN A 31 -2.98 -4.26 14.89
N GLN A 32 -4.23 -3.84 14.68
CA GLN A 32 -5.39 -4.70 14.92
C GLN A 32 -5.30 -6.01 14.12
N HIS A 33 -4.99 -5.95 12.83
CA HIS A 33 -4.82 -7.15 12.00
C HIS A 33 -3.66 -8.03 12.49
N ALA A 34 -2.56 -7.44 12.95
CA ALA A 34 -1.44 -8.21 13.53
C ALA A 34 -1.85 -8.94 14.83
N ASP A 35 -2.67 -8.30 15.66
CA ASP A 35 -3.19 -8.88 16.90
C ASP A 35 -4.21 -9.99 16.62
N GLU A 36 -5.12 -9.80 15.66
CA GLU A 36 -6.06 -10.83 15.18
C GLU A 36 -5.30 -12.07 14.66
N MET A 37 -4.26 -11.87 13.85
CA MET A 37 -3.42 -12.96 13.35
C MET A 37 -2.63 -13.67 14.46
N LYS A 38 -2.19 -12.94 15.50
CA LYS A 38 -1.53 -13.52 16.67
C LYS A 38 -2.52 -14.38 17.48
N GLN A 39 -3.75 -13.91 17.64
CA GLN A 39 -4.82 -14.64 18.30
C GLN A 39 -5.18 -15.91 17.53
N ALA A 40 -5.38 -15.85 16.22
CA ALA A 40 -5.68 -17.01 15.39
C ALA A 40 -4.61 -18.11 15.51
N LYS A 41 -3.32 -17.74 15.54
CA LYS A 41 -2.21 -18.68 15.79
C LYS A 41 -2.31 -19.35 17.16
N ALA A 42 -2.65 -18.58 18.20
CA ALA A 42 -2.80 -19.11 19.55
C ALA A 42 -4.00 -20.07 19.65
N GLU A 43 -5.14 -19.71 19.06
CA GLU A 43 -6.34 -20.56 19.01
C GLU A 43 -6.09 -21.86 18.24
N ALA A 44 -5.43 -21.78 17.08
CA ALA A 44 -5.04 -22.94 16.30
C ALA A 44 -4.13 -23.89 17.11
N LYS A 45 -3.11 -23.36 17.79
CA LYS A 45 -2.23 -24.15 18.67
C LYS A 45 -2.98 -24.77 19.83
N ALA A 46 -3.89 -24.02 20.47
CA ALA A 46 -4.71 -24.52 21.55
C ALA A 46 -5.61 -25.68 21.10
N ALA A 47 -6.28 -25.55 19.95
CA ALA A 47 -7.11 -26.61 19.39
C ALA A 47 -6.29 -27.88 19.09
N MET A 48 -5.07 -27.75 18.56
CA MET A 48 -4.17 -28.89 18.35
C MET A 48 -3.80 -29.58 19.65
N LEU A 49 -3.42 -28.82 20.68
CA LEU A 49 -3.00 -29.37 21.97
C LEU A 49 -4.16 -30.05 22.70
N GLU A 50 -5.34 -29.42 22.72
CA GLU A 50 -6.55 -29.99 23.32
C GLU A 50 -6.92 -31.32 22.67
N CYS A 51 -7.02 -31.36 21.33
CA CYS A 51 -7.35 -32.60 20.62
C CYS A 51 -6.23 -33.66 20.70
N LYS A 52 -4.95 -33.25 20.82
CA LYS A 52 -3.85 -34.20 21.10
C LYS A 52 -4.01 -34.81 22.49
N ASN A 53 -4.30 -33.98 23.50
CA ASN A 53 -4.49 -34.45 24.88
C ASN A 53 -5.67 -35.41 24.99
N LYS A 54 -6.82 -35.09 24.37
CA LYS A 54 -7.98 -36.00 24.30
C LYS A 54 -7.63 -37.37 23.71
N ARG A 55 -6.75 -37.41 22.71
CA ARG A 55 -6.24 -38.68 22.16
C ARG A 55 -5.35 -39.41 23.17
N LEU A 56 -4.43 -38.70 23.81
CA LEU A 56 -3.51 -39.29 24.80
C LEU A 56 -4.25 -39.83 26.04
N THR A 57 -5.39 -39.24 26.41
CA THR A 57 -6.25 -39.71 27.50
C THR A 57 -7.25 -40.79 27.07
N GLY A 58 -7.29 -41.16 25.78
CA GLY A 58 -8.18 -42.20 25.24
C GLY A 58 -9.60 -41.74 24.90
N GLU A 59 -9.95 -40.46 25.01
CA GLU A 59 -11.24 -39.91 24.56
C GLU A 59 -11.35 -39.95 23.03
N LEU A 60 -10.22 -39.78 22.32
CA LEU A 60 -10.12 -39.96 20.87
C LEU A 60 -9.22 -41.16 20.57
N ALA A 61 -9.75 -42.14 19.85
CA ALA A 61 -9.07 -43.42 19.65
C ALA A 61 -7.85 -43.36 18.70
N THR A 62 -7.82 -42.42 17.75
CA THR A 62 -6.85 -42.43 16.65
C THR A 62 -6.21 -41.07 16.41
N HIS A 63 -5.10 -41.04 15.66
CA HIS A 63 -4.48 -39.80 15.20
C HIS A 63 -5.41 -39.04 14.26
N VAL A 64 -6.12 -39.75 13.36
CA VAL A 64 -7.13 -39.15 12.47
C VAL A 64 -8.22 -38.45 13.28
N ALA A 65 -8.74 -39.07 14.34
CA ALA A 65 -9.77 -38.46 15.19
C ALA A 65 -9.27 -37.16 15.87
N SER A 66 -8.01 -37.14 16.31
CA SER A 66 -7.37 -35.94 16.87
C SER A 66 -7.21 -34.81 15.84
N VAL A 67 -6.84 -35.15 14.59
CA VAL A 67 -6.73 -34.17 13.50
C VAL A 67 -8.11 -33.66 13.08
N GLN A 68 -9.11 -34.53 12.93
CA GLN A 68 -10.50 -34.14 12.62
C GLN A 68 -11.11 -33.25 13.71
N CYS A 69 -10.76 -33.48 14.98
CA CYS A 69 -11.14 -32.60 16.10
C CYS A 69 -10.54 -31.20 15.97
N SER A 70 -9.28 -31.07 15.54
CA SER A 70 -8.56 -29.78 15.54
C SER A 70 -8.68 -29.01 14.22
N ASN A 71 -8.73 -29.67 13.07
CA ASN A 71 -8.68 -29.03 11.75
C ASN A 71 -9.80 -27.98 11.52
N PRO A 72 -11.09 -28.26 11.79
CA PRO A 72 -12.15 -27.27 11.60
C PRO A 72 -11.93 -26.00 12.43
N ARG A 73 -11.45 -26.15 13.67
CA ARG A 73 -11.16 -25.04 14.59
C ARG A 73 -9.97 -24.19 14.12
N ILE A 74 -8.97 -24.82 13.51
CA ILE A 74 -7.84 -24.10 12.90
C ILE A 74 -8.31 -23.28 11.71
N ILE A 75 -9.11 -23.88 10.82
CA ILE A 75 -9.65 -23.20 9.64
C ILE A 75 -10.49 -21.99 10.08
N ASP A 76 -11.43 -22.19 11.01
CA ASP A 76 -12.27 -21.12 11.56
C ASP A 76 -11.45 -19.98 12.18
N ALA A 77 -10.41 -20.28 12.97
CA ALA A 77 -9.57 -19.27 13.60
C ALA A 77 -8.88 -18.36 12.57
N TYR A 78 -8.33 -18.93 11.49
CA TYR A 78 -7.68 -18.14 10.43
C TYR A 78 -8.68 -17.42 9.53
N GLU A 79 -9.85 -18.01 9.28
CA GLU A 79 -10.92 -17.39 8.51
C GLU A 79 -11.46 -16.14 9.21
N ARG A 80 -11.74 -16.24 10.53
CA ARG A 80 -12.18 -15.09 11.35
C ARG A 80 -11.15 -13.96 11.41
N ALA A 81 -9.86 -14.30 11.37
CA ALA A 81 -8.77 -13.31 11.33
C ALA A 81 -8.49 -12.74 9.93
N GLY A 82 -9.30 -13.08 8.92
CA GLY A 82 -9.13 -12.54 7.56
C GLY A 82 -7.83 -12.95 6.90
N TYR A 83 -7.28 -14.12 7.22
CA TYR A 83 -5.99 -14.54 6.66
C TYR A 83 -6.06 -14.67 5.13
N PRO A 84 -5.21 -13.96 4.36
CA PRO A 84 -5.37 -13.87 2.91
C PRO A 84 -5.07 -15.16 2.14
N TYR A 85 -4.39 -16.13 2.77
CA TYR A 85 -3.93 -17.36 2.13
C TYR A 85 -4.63 -18.61 2.69
N MET A 86 -5.97 -18.60 2.71
CA MET A 86 -6.77 -19.71 3.23
C MET A 86 -6.60 -21.03 2.45
N ASP A 87 -6.20 -20.96 1.18
CA ASP A 87 -5.79 -22.13 0.41
C ASP A 87 -4.61 -22.87 1.06
N LEU A 88 -3.63 -22.13 1.59
CA LEU A 88 -2.48 -22.70 2.29
C LEU A 88 -2.89 -23.35 3.62
N ILE A 89 -3.86 -22.77 4.34
CA ILE A 89 -4.41 -23.39 5.57
C ILE A 89 -5.12 -24.71 5.25
N ARG A 90 -5.91 -24.74 4.17
CA ARG A 90 -6.58 -25.97 3.69
C ARG A 90 -5.56 -27.03 3.26
N LEU A 91 -4.50 -26.63 2.56
CA LEU A 91 -3.41 -27.53 2.19
C LEU A 91 -2.70 -28.11 3.41
N MET A 92 -2.40 -27.29 4.42
CA MET A 92 -1.77 -27.73 5.67
C MET A 92 -2.66 -28.74 6.43
N THR A 93 -3.95 -28.42 6.57
CA THR A 93 -4.89 -29.27 7.32
C THR A 93 -5.17 -30.59 6.60
N ALA A 94 -5.23 -30.59 5.26
CA ALA A 94 -5.26 -31.81 4.46
C ALA A 94 -3.99 -32.66 4.67
N LYS A 95 -2.81 -32.03 4.67
CA LYS A 95 -1.55 -32.75 4.91
C LYS A 95 -1.49 -33.38 6.30
N ARG A 96 -1.97 -32.68 7.32
CA ARG A 96 -2.07 -33.24 8.69
C ARG A 96 -2.96 -34.48 8.73
N LEU A 97 -4.06 -34.49 7.97
CA LEU A 97 -4.95 -35.64 7.91
C LEU A 97 -4.28 -36.83 7.22
N GLU A 98 -3.64 -36.60 6.06
CA GLU A 98 -2.88 -37.62 5.34
C GLU A 98 -1.80 -38.27 6.23
N VAL A 99 -1.03 -37.45 6.97
CA VAL A 99 0.00 -37.95 7.90
C VAL A 99 -0.62 -38.75 9.05
N ALA A 100 -1.72 -38.27 9.62
CA ALA A 100 -2.42 -38.99 10.69
C ALA A 100 -2.94 -40.35 10.22
N GLU A 101 -3.47 -40.45 9.01
CA GLU A 101 -3.88 -41.73 8.42
C GLU A 101 -2.70 -42.70 8.26
N LYS A 102 -1.53 -42.21 7.85
CA LYS A 102 -0.31 -43.02 7.77
C LYS A 102 0.16 -43.49 9.17
N GLN A 103 0.05 -42.64 10.19
CA GLN A 103 0.36 -43.02 11.57
C GLN A 103 -0.57 -44.12 12.07
N ASP A 104 -1.88 -43.97 11.87
CA ASP A 104 -2.87 -44.96 12.30
C ASP A 104 -2.70 -46.31 11.60
N ARG A 105 -2.17 -46.32 10.37
CA ARG A 105 -1.78 -47.55 9.63
C ARG A 105 -0.41 -48.12 10.03
N GLY A 106 0.30 -47.50 10.97
CA GLY A 106 1.66 -47.91 11.36
C GLY A 106 2.72 -47.68 10.28
N GLN A 107 2.43 -46.84 9.26
CA GLN A 107 3.35 -46.52 8.17
C GLN A 107 4.39 -45.46 8.55
N LEU A 108 4.10 -44.66 9.59
CA LEU A 108 4.99 -43.63 10.13
C LEU A 108 5.06 -43.73 11.65
N THR A 109 6.27 -43.58 12.18
CA THR A 109 6.48 -43.30 13.62
C THR A 109 6.06 -41.87 13.96
N GLU A 110 5.86 -41.55 15.25
CA GLU A 110 5.52 -40.18 15.68
C GLU A 110 6.58 -39.16 15.22
N GLY A 111 7.87 -39.47 15.37
CA GLY A 111 8.95 -38.57 14.93
C GLY A 111 8.97 -38.32 13.41
N GLN A 112 8.69 -39.35 12.59
CA GLN A 112 8.60 -39.18 11.14
C GLN A 112 7.38 -38.35 10.73
N ALA A 113 6.25 -38.56 11.41
CA ALA A 113 5.05 -37.78 11.19
C ALA A 113 5.25 -36.30 11.56
N GLU A 114 5.90 -36.02 12.69
CA GLU A 114 6.25 -34.66 13.09
C GLU A 114 7.17 -33.98 12.06
N LEU A 115 8.17 -34.70 11.54
CA LEU A 115 9.03 -34.22 10.47
C LEU A 115 8.25 -33.91 9.19
N GLU A 116 7.40 -34.82 8.71
CA GLU A 116 6.63 -34.63 7.47
C GLU A 116 5.66 -33.43 7.56
N VAL A 117 5.05 -33.23 8.74
CA VAL A 117 4.21 -32.06 9.04
C VAL A 117 5.06 -30.78 9.10
N ALA A 118 6.23 -30.81 9.73
CA ALA A 118 7.12 -29.65 9.83
C ALA A 118 7.66 -29.22 8.46
N GLU A 119 8.01 -30.17 7.59
CA GLU A 119 8.42 -29.89 6.21
C GLU A 119 7.29 -29.26 5.40
N ALA A 120 6.06 -29.76 5.54
CA ALA A 120 4.90 -29.16 4.90
C ALA A 120 4.65 -27.72 5.38
N ALA A 121 4.76 -27.48 6.68
CA ALA A 121 4.63 -26.13 7.25
C ALA A 121 5.75 -25.19 6.74
N SER A 122 6.97 -25.69 6.61
CA SER A 122 8.10 -24.94 6.04
C SER A 122 7.83 -24.54 4.58
N ARG A 123 7.38 -25.49 3.73
CA ARG A 123 6.99 -25.21 2.34
C ARG A 123 5.90 -24.15 2.25
N ILE A 124 4.85 -24.25 3.08
CA ILE A 124 3.75 -23.28 3.13
C ILE A 124 4.24 -21.89 3.56
N THR A 125 5.15 -21.82 4.53
CA THR A 125 5.76 -20.55 4.96
C THR A 125 6.58 -19.93 3.82
N GLY A 126 7.31 -20.75 3.05
CA GLY A 126 8.03 -20.33 1.85
C GLY A 126 7.10 -19.76 0.78
N GLU A 127 6.01 -20.47 0.47
CA GLU A 127 4.99 -20.04 -0.49
C GLU A 127 4.32 -18.72 -0.08
N GLN A 128 3.92 -18.62 1.20
CA GLN A 128 3.39 -17.37 1.76
C GLN A 128 4.38 -16.21 1.58
N ARG A 129 5.67 -16.44 1.87
CA ARG A 129 6.71 -15.43 1.68
C ARG A 129 6.86 -15.03 0.22
N SER A 130 6.80 -15.98 -0.72
CA SER A 130 6.86 -15.69 -2.17
C SER A 130 5.71 -14.78 -2.58
N ARG A 131 4.47 -15.14 -2.23
CA ARG A 131 3.27 -14.35 -2.58
C ARG A 131 3.30 -12.94 -1.98
N ASN A 132 3.80 -12.80 -0.75
CA ASN A 132 3.98 -11.49 -0.11
C ASN A 132 5.01 -10.63 -0.87
N LEU A 133 6.13 -11.22 -1.28
CA LEU A 133 7.17 -10.52 -2.04
C LEU A 133 6.66 -10.11 -3.43
N GLU A 134 5.93 -10.98 -4.12
CA GLU A 134 5.32 -10.69 -5.41
C GLU A 134 4.29 -9.54 -5.31
N ALA A 135 3.45 -9.54 -4.27
CA ALA A 135 2.51 -8.45 -4.03
C ALA A 135 3.23 -7.11 -3.76
N ALA A 136 4.32 -7.14 -2.97
CA ALA A 136 5.14 -5.96 -2.69
C ALA A 136 5.85 -5.44 -3.95
N ASP A 137 6.41 -6.33 -4.77
CA ASP A 137 7.05 -5.97 -6.04
C ASP A 137 6.05 -5.38 -7.03
N MET A 138 4.86 -5.95 -7.15
CA MET A 138 3.77 -5.39 -7.96
C MET A 138 3.41 -3.96 -7.52
N HIS A 139 3.29 -3.72 -6.21
CA HIS A 139 3.01 -2.38 -5.68
C HIS A 139 4.15 -1.39 -5.98
N LEU A 140 5.40 -1.84 -5.85
CA LEU A 140 6.57 -1.04 -6.17
C LEU A 140 6.59 -0.66 -7.66
N ARG A 141 6.34 -1.61 -8.57
CA ARG A 141 6.25 -1.36 -10.02
C ARG A 141 5.17 -0.34 -10.35
N TYR A 142 3.99 -0.47 -9.75
CA TYR A 142 2.89 0.48 -9.96
C TYR A 142 3.26 1.89 -9.50
N SER A 143 3.87 2.03 -8.32
CA SER A 143 4.29 3.35 -7.81
C SER A 143 5.38 3.99 -8.68
N HIS A 144 6.34 3.20 -9.18
CA HIS A 144 7.34 3.68 -10.14
C HIS A 144 6.72 4.14 -11.45
N GLU A 145 5.73 3.42 -11.99
CA GLU A 145 5.05 3.81 -13.22
C GLU A 145 4.26 5.11 -13.02
N ALA A 146 3.54 5.24 -11.90
CA ALA A 146 2.81 6.46 -11.56
C ALA A 146 3.76 7.68 -11.44
N ALA A 147 4.91 7.51 -10.77
CA ALA A 147 5.92 8.56 -10.66
C ALA A 147 6.49 8.95 -12.03
N ARG A 148 6.75 7.98 -12.91
CA ARG A 148 7.23 8.22 -14.28
C ARG A 148 6.21 9.02 -15.09
N ARG A 149 4.92 8.66 -15.02
CA ARG A 149 3.85 9.40 -15.71
C ARG A 149 3.73 10.84 -15.20
N ALA A 150 3.82 11.05 -13.88
CA ALA A 150 3.80 12.39 -13.31
C ALA A 150 4.98 13.24 -13.78
N GLU A 151 6.17 12.65 -13.90
CA GLU A 151 7.35 13.34 -14.42
C GLU A 151 7.21 13.70 -15.90
N VAL A 152 6.69 12.79 -16.73
CA VAL A 152 6.41 13.09 -18.15
C VAL A 152 5.42 14.25 -18.28
N ASN A 153 4.29 14.21 -17.56
CA ASN A 153 3.31 15.28 -17.57
C ASN A 153 3.91 16.63 -17.12
N ARG A 154 4.82 16.61 -16.14
CA ARG A 154 5.55 17.81 -15.69
C ARG A 154 6.44 18.36 -16.79
N GLN A 155 7.16 17.50 -17.51
CA GLN A 155 8.03 17.90 -18.63
C GLN A 155 7.22 18.48 -19.78
N GLU A 156 6.09 17.87 -20.14
CA GLU A 156 5.16 18.41 -21.15
C GLU A 156 4.63 19.79 -20.74
N GLY A 157 4.25 19.95 -19.46
CA GLY A 157 3.84 21.25 -18.90
C GLY A 157 4.93 22.32 -19.02
N LEU A 158 6.18 21.97 -18.68
CA LEU A 158 7.33 22.86 -18.83
C LEU A 158 7.61 23.22 -20.30
N GLN A 159 7.51 22.26 -21.20
CA GLN A 159 7.71 22.46 -22.64
C GLN A 159 6.65 23.39 -23.24
N MET A 160 5.39 23.25 -22.83
CA MET A 160 4.30 24.16 -23.23
C MET A 160 4.54 25.59 -22.74
N MET A 161 4.99 25.76 -21.49
CA MET A 161 5.33 27.10 -20.96
C MET A 161 6.51 27.73 -21.71
N GLN A 162 7.56 26.97 -22.00
CA GLN A 162 8.71 27.45 -22.76
C GLN A 162 8.32 27.89 -24.18
N SER A 163 7.49 27.08 -24.85
CA SER A 163 6.96 27.41 -26.18
C SER A 163 6.13 28.71 -26.14
N GLY A 164 5.33 28.92 -25.09
CA GLY A 164 4.57 30.16 -24.88
C GLY A 164 5.48 31.39 -24.68
N LEU A 165 6.56 31.26 -23.91
CA LEU A 165 7.55 32.33 -23.74
C LEU A 165 8.25 32.68 -25.06
N ASP A 166 8.62 31.68 -25.85
CA ASP A 166 9.26 31.88 -27.16
C ASP A 166 8.33 32.61 -28.14
N MET A 167 7.03 32.29 -28.14
CA MET A 167 6.03 32.99 -28.96
C MET A 167 5.89 34.47 -28.55
N MET A 168 5.84 34.76 -27.25
CA MET A 168 5.76 36.15 -26.75
C MET A 168 7.03 36.95 -27.06
N SER A 169 8.20 36.34 -26.94
CA SER A 169 9.48 36.96 -27.29
C SER A 169 9.56 37.34 -28.77
N ARG A 170 9.12 36.44 -29.66
CA ARG A 170 9.07 36.73 -31.11
C ARG A 170 8.10 37.86 -31.45
N ALA A 171 6.93 37.92 -30.82
CA ALA A 171 5.97 38.99 -31.05
C ALA A 171 6.51 40.39 -30.69
N GLN A 172 7.35 40.49 -29.65
CA GLN A 172 8.04 41.73 -29.31
C GLN A 172 9.12 42.10 -30.33
N SER A 173 9.80 41.10 -30.91
CA SER A 173 10.87 41.32 -31.91
C SER A 173 10.36 41.74 -33.29
N THR A 174 9.13 41.35 -33.68
CA THR A 174 8.53 41.76 -34.96
C THR A 174 7.75 43.05 -34.88
N GLY A 175 7.70 43.69 -33.71
CA GLY A 175 7.36 45.10 -33.65
C GLY A 175 8.41 45.87 -34.43
N ASN A 176 8.09 46.23 -35.69
CA ASN A 176 8.68 47.40 -36.34
C ASN A 176 8.87 48.44 -35.25
N ARG A 177 10.11 48.85 -35.03
CA ARG A 177 10.45 49.82 -34.01
C ARG A 177 9.67 51.08 -34.37
N VAL A 178 8.49 51.23 -33.77
CA VAL A 178 7.71 52.44 -33.90
C VAL A 178 8.49 53.48 -33.11
N ILE A 179 9.42 54.15 -33.79
CA ILE A 179 10.14 55.29 -33.23
C ILE A 179 9.13 56.42 -33.16
N CYS A 180 8.36 56.48 -32.08
CA CYS A 180 7.59 57.67 -31.77
C CYS A 180 8.60 58.74 -31.33
N ASN A 181 8.85 59.72 -32.21
CA ASN A 181 9.79 60.80 -31.96
C ASN A 181 9.17 61.76 -30.93
N ASN A 182 9.59 61.66 -29.66
CA ASN A 182 9.14 62.54 -28.58
C ASN A 182 9.82 63.92 -28.67
N ASN A 183 9.46 64.71 -29.68
CA ASN A 183 9.82 66.13 -29.77
C ASN A 183 8.78 67.02 -29.04
N SER A 184 8.46 66.69 -27.78
CA SER A 184 7.45 67.41 -26.99
C SER A 184 8.00 67.83 -25.63
N MET A 185 8.95 68.77 -25.64
CA MET A 185 9.38 69.52 -24.44
C MET A 185 9.69 70.98 -24.83
N ALA A 186 8.71 71.72 -25.35
CA ALA A 186 8.73 73.19 -25.32
C ALA A 186 7.34 73.75 -25.65
N SER A 187 6.85 74.64 -24.79
CA SER A 187 5.62 75.45 -24.91
C SER A 187 4.34 74.86 -24.30
N GLY A 188 3.84 75.55 -23.27
CA GLY A 188 2.65 75.22 -22.48
C GLY A 188 1.33 75.49 -23.20
N THR A 189 1.12 74.82 -24.32
CA THR A 189 -0.18 74.71 -24.99
C THR A 189 -0.53 73.24 -25.21
N MET A 190 -1.82 72.92 -25.22
CA MET A 190 -2.39 71.55 -25.14
C MET A 190 -1.63 70.49 -25.98
N PRO A 191 -1.51 69.24 -25.48
CA PRO A 191 -0.70 68.21 -26.13
C PRO A 191 -1.22 67.87 -27.52
N ASN A 192 -0.35 67.98 -28.52
CA ASN A 192 -0.60 67.52 -29.88
C ASN A 192 -0.63 65.98 -29.92
N PRO A 193 -1.47 65.36 -30.77
CA PRO A 193 -1.52 63.91 -30.91
C PRO A 193 -0.16 63.38 -31.39
N VAL A 194 0.36 62.37 -30.70
CA VAL A 194 1.60 61.69 -31.08
C VAL A 194 1.35 60.96 -32.40
N ILE A 195 2.02 61.39 -33.47
CA ILE A 195 1.99 60.71 -34.76
C ILE A 195 3.14 59.70 -34.78
N CYS A 196 2.81 58.42 -34.68
CA CYS A 196 3.77 57.35 -34.86
C CYS A 196 3.69 56.84 -36.31
N GLN A 197 4.80 56.90 -37.05
CA GLN A 197 4.89 56.36 -38.41
C GLN A 197 5.52 54.97 -38.36
N ASN A 198 4.90 54.01 -39.06
CA ASN A 198 5.46 52.68 -39.28
C ASN A 198 6.46 52.77 -40.43
N PHE A 199 7.74 52.54 -40.14
CA PHE A 199 8.76 52.16 -41.12
C PHE A 199 8.87 50.65 -41.15
#